data_AF-W0BC85-F1
#
_entry.id   AF-W0BC85-F1
#
_cell.length_a   1.000
_cell.length_b   1.000
_cell.length_c   1.000
_cell.angle_alpha   90.00
_cell.angle_beta   90.00
_cell.angle_gamma   90.00
#
_symmetry.space_group_name_H-M   'P 1'
#
loop_
_entity.id
_entity.type
_entity.pdbx_description
1 polymer ?
#
loop_
_entity_poly.entity_id
_entity_poly.type
_entity_poly.pdbx_seq_one_letter_code
_entity_poly.pdbx_strand_id
1 'polypeptide(L)'
;MGCTHSSPVLPMDETSDKPESFIAEFITALYDSGYPRSHSAMLDVLTGHLLDKHRSIEELVKTIRYFETLASHDDHYRLLNVAILITNQSEQIWHLNSQSLQFLAELYEKNREAFTELMTKLQTICKENKLFLKANHLDTVIASLQQQMHLPAEALRSVDAFLSASGTDYAAALHALRRTHGPELDVAAKAHHKLHHAIPHALEIKERSLHVVTKDLELLHTDSPDDRFLRAIAGFMIEFHDHEQVNSAPFASVEEITANRILGWLTESLDLDTHPELKTLLEFMADRIIVLGTTMVFSPERTTDLSELYVLMENAAKHAGFIVSDASNKELIRMIEAVMLVTGICDKNPAALATIVRMQQTDAAAATLPLLRHYLPHPLVLERFFASPSFTSYRGGEPPSTMDIQTFLITLVPHLCMRAELSAKSKPKIVSDLIEFVAECRDLRSSAPSDFQAWYDREFERRGMDAIIEELLFASIDGEVAFSRSQVGGLKFAHDRLESLGFLTEERALLIDTTTPEKDAANLLGFRTFYQNLSLPEKKLLVREILLTAIVQAGAIYSQQPERGYVPSPLTEPATPASESRVSPPKAIVAGAQGFLLFSSPIERPTETTTGAPGLIRATHRG
;
A
#
# COMPACT_ATOMS: atom_id res chain seq x y z
N MET A 1 14.90 -48.73 1.84
CA MET A 1 14.33 -49.30 3.08
C MET A 1 14.40 -48.20 4.13
N GLY A 2 13.35 -47.98 4.92
CA GLY A 2 13.28 -46.81 5.80
C GLY A 2 13.91 -47.06 7.18
N CYS A 3 14.57 -46.04 7.72
CA CYS A 3 14.73 -45.84 9.15
C CYS A 3 13.91 -44.61 9.53
N THR A 4 12.66 -44.82 9.96
CA THR A 4 11.82 -43.75 10.51
C THR A 4 12.27 -43.48 11.94
N HIS A 5 13.27 -42.62 12.11
CA HIS A 5 13.53 -42.00 13.41
C HIS A 5 12.43 -40.97 13.69
N SER A 6 11.31 -41.46 14.24
CA SER A 6 10.38 -40.62 14.98
C SER A 6 11.13 -40.07 16.19
N SER A 7 11.65 -38.85 16.08
CA SER A 7 12.29 -38.18 17.21
C SER A 7 11.26 -38.06 18.35
N PRO A 8 11.58 -38.48 19.58
CA PRO A 8 10.65 -38.39 20.68
C PRO A 8 10.41 -36.92 21.02
N VAL A 9 9.16 -36.47 20.95
CA VAL A 9 8.73 -35.24 21.62
C VAL A 9 9.13 -35.36 23.09
N LEU A 10 9.80 -34.33 23.63
CA LEU A 10 10.33 -34.39 24.99
C LEU A 10 9.16 -34.52 25.99
N PRO A 11 9.23 -35.43 26.97
CA PRO A 11 8.13 -35.68 27.88
C PRO A 11 8.05 -34.59 28.96
N MET A 12 7.19 -33.59 28.75
CA MET A 12 6.76 -32.63 29.78
C MET A 12 5.49 -33.11 30.49
N ASP A 13 5.35 -32.80 31.78
CA ASP A 13 4.15 -33.11 32.55
C ASP A 13 3.15 -31.93 32.50
N GLU A 14 2.14 -32.03 31.64
CA GLU A 14 1.10 -31.00 31.47
C GLU A 14 0.19 -30.80 32.72
N THR A 15 0.46 -31.48 33.85
CA THR A 15 -0.29 -31.30 35.11
C THR A 15 0.28 -30.24 36.08
N SER A 16 1.41 -29.60 35.75
CA SER A 16 2.05 -28.61 36.63
C SER A 16 1.57 -27.17 36.36
N ASP A 17 0.81 -26.56 37.29
CA ASP A 17 0.29 -25.18 37.17
C ASP A 17 1.37 -24.05 37.26
N LYS A 18 2.66 -24.35 37.01
CA LYS A 18 3.79 -23.44 37.28
C LYS A 18 4.74 -23.28 36.09
N PRO A 19 4.91 -22.05 35.55
CA PRO A 19 5.91 -21.74 34.53
C PRO A 19 7.33 -22.25 34.84
N GLU A 20 7.74 -22.16 36.11
CA GLU A 20 9.07 -22.60 36.56
C GLU A 20 9.29 -24.12 36.41
N SER A 21 8.22 -24.92 36.48
CA SER A 21 8.26 -26.38 36.32
C SER A 21 8.55 -26.74 34.86
N PHE A 22 7.72 -26.25 33.94
CA PHE A 22 7.87 -26.49 32.50
C PHE A 22 9.24 -26.06 31.98
N ILE A 23 9.77 -24.92 32.43
CA ILE A 23 11.10 -24.47 32.00
C ILE A 23 12.19 -25.37 32.61
N ALA A 24 12.10 -25.76 33.88
CA ALA A 24 13.07 -26.69 34.48
C ALA A 24 13.04 -28.09 33.83
N GLU A 25 11.87 -28.59 33.46
CA GLU A 25 11.67 -29.84 32.72
C GLU A 25 12.29 -29.75 31.33
N PHE A 26 11.98 -28.71 30.56
CA PHE A 26 12.56 -28.44 29.23
C PHE A 26 14.09 -28.32 29.27
N ILE A 27 14.66 -27.54 30.19
CA ILE A 27 16.12 -27.37 30.33
C ILE A 27 16.80 -28.70 30.73
N THR A 28 16.15 -29.51 31.57
CA THR A 28 16.64 -30.86 31.92
C THR A 28 16.62 -31.78 30.70
N ALA A 29 15.52 -31.81 29.96
CA ALA A 29 15.35 -32.64 28.76
C ALA A 29 16.32 -32.25 27.63
N LEU A 30 16.64 -30.96 27.47
CA LEU A 30 17.73 -30.52 26.58
C LEU A 30 19.08 -31.13 26.99
N TYR A 31 19.46 -31.06 28.27
CA TYR A 31 20.72 -31.67 28.72
C TYR A 31 20.76 -33.19 28.56
N ASP A 32 19.64 -33.87 28.82
CA ASP A 32 19.54 -35.32 28.68
C ASP A 32 19.52 -35.76 27.20
N SER A 33 19.11 -34.88 26.26
CA SER A 33 19.28 -35.08 24.81
C SER A 33 20.73 -34.99 24.33
N GLY A 34 21.63 -34.43 25.16
CA GLY A 34 23.05 -34.23 24.83
C GLY A 34 23.51 -32.77 24.68
N TYR A 35 22.65 -31.78 24.99
CA TYR A 35 23.00 -30.37 24.83
C TYR A 35 24.21 -29.96 25.69
N PRO A 36 25.19 -29.18 25.17
CA PRO A 36 26.44 -28.94 25.90
C PRO A 36 26.26 -28.10 27.18
N ARG A 37 26.64 -28.68 28.34
CA ARG A 37 26.62 -28.00 29.65
C ARG A 37 27.50 -26.73 29.73
N SER A 38 28.39 -26.51 28.75
CA SER A 38 29.14 -25.26 28.58
C SER A 38 28.25 -24.04 28.28
N HIS A 39 27.02 -24.25 27.82
CA HIS A 39 26.05 -23.19 27.51
C HIS A 39 25.08 -22.87 28.65
N SER A 40 25.31 -23.35 29.89
CA SER A 40 24.40 -23.13 31.03
C SER A 40 24.07 -21.65 31.24
N ALA A 41 25.07 -20.77 31.25
CA ALA A 41 24.88 -19.33 31.40
C ALA A 41 24.00 -18.69 30.30
N MET A 42 23.88 -19.32 29.12
CA MET A 42 22.99 -18.87 28.05
C MET A 42 21.55 -19.33 28.28
N LEU A 43 21.36 -20.53 28.84
CA LEU A 43 20.06 -21.07 29.26
C LEU A 43 19.53 -20.42 30.55
N ASP A 44 20.41 -20.00 31.45
CA ASP A 44 20.06 -19.25 32.67
C ASP A 44 19.40 -17.90 32.31
N VAL A 45 19.96 -17.18 31.33
CA VAL A 45 19.39 -15.91 30.81
C VAL A 45 18.09 -16.15 30.04
N LEU A 46 18.03 -17.21 29.21
CA LEU A 46 16.80 -17.62 28.52
C LEU A 46 15.67 -17.90 29.52
N THR A 47 15.98 -18.62 30.61
CA THR A 47 15.02 -18.95 31.68
C THR A 47 14.41 -17.68 32.30
N GLY A 48 15.22 -16.64 32.53
CA GLY A 48 14.73 -15.32 32.94
C GLY A 48 13.76 -14.71 31.93
N HIS A 49 14.12 -14.67 30.65
CA HIS A 49 13.25 -14.13 29.61
C HIS A 49 11.96 -14.94 29.39
N LEU A 50 12.01 -16.27 29.53
CA LEU A 50 10.82 -17.13 29.44
C LEU A 50 9.82 -16.80 30.56
N LEU A 51 10.30 -16.57 31.79
CA LEU A 51 9.48 -16.17 32.94
C LEU A 51 8.95 -14.73 32.85
N ASP A 52 9.79 -13.78 32.43
CA ASP A 52 9.41 -12.36 32.31
C ASP A 52 8.34 -12.11 31.23
N LYS A 53 8.38 -12.89 30.14
CA LYS A 53 7.55 -12.66 28.94
C LYS A 53 6.22 -13.41 28.98
N HIS A 54 6.18 -14.66 29.46
CA HIS A 54 4.97 -15.48 29.38
C HIS A 54 4.14 -15.40 30.65
N ARG A 55 2.97 -14.75 30.54
CA ARG A 55 1.96 -14.72 31.62
C ARG A 55 0.91 -15.83 31.48
N SER A 56 0.88 -16.50 30.33
CA SER A 56 0.08 -17.70 30.08
C SER A 56 0.97 -18.93 29.90
N ILE A 57 0.60 -20.03 30.55
CA ILE A 57 1.23 -21.35 30.36
C ILE A 57 1.07 -21.80 28.90
N GLU A 58 -0.04 -21.48 28.24
CA GLU A 58 -0.28 -21.86 26.84
C GLU A 58 0.72 -21.20 25.87
N GLU A 59 1.09 -19.94 26.14
CA GLU A 59 2.09 -19.21 25.35
C GLU A 59 3.50 -19.73 25.64
N LEU A 60 3.80 -20.02 26.90
CA LEU A 60 5.07 -20.63 27.31
C LEU A 60 5.28 -22.01 26.66
N VAL A 61 4.27 -22.88 26.67
CA VAL A 61 4.33 -24.22 26.05
C VAL A 61 4.52 -24.12 24.54
N LYS A 62 3.93 -23.13 23.85
CA LYS A 62 4.21 -22.86 22.42
C LYS A 62 5.66 -22.46 22.20
N THR A 63 6.20 -21.57 23.02
CA THR A 63 7.62 -21.15 22.94
C THR A 63 8.58 -22.28 23.27
N ILE A 64 8.28 -23.12 24.27
CA ILE A 64 9.08 -24.30 24.58
C ILE A 64 9.08 -25.26 23.38
N ARG A 65 7.90 -25.64 22.85
CA ARG A 65 7.78 -26.52 21.66
C ARG A 65 8.52 -25.99 20.43
N TYR A 66 8.57 -24.67 20.25
CA TYR A 66 9.41 -24.04 19.23
C TYR A 66 10.90 -24.34 19.45
N PHE A 67 11.44 -24.07 20.64
CA PHE A 67 12.85 -24.38 20.94
C PHE A 67 13.15 -25.89 20.93
N GLU A 68 12.22 -26.76 21.36
CA GLU A 68 12.33 -28.22 21.24
C GLU A 68 12.42 -28.66 19.76
N THR A 69 11.62 -28.05 18.89
CA THR A 69 11.65 -28.32 17.45
C THR A 69 12.99 -27.90 16.83
N LEU A 70 13.57 -26.77 17.25
CA LEU A 70 14.93 -26.38 16.86
C LEU A 70 15.99 -27.34 17.43
N ALA A 71 15.79 -27.84 18.65
CA ALA A 71 16.70 -28.80 19.29
C ALA A 71 16.72 -30.17 18.60
N SER A 72 15.66 -30.54 17.86
CA SER A 72 15.56 -31.81 17.15
C SER A 72 16.07 -31.78 15.70
N HIS A 73 16.72 -30.71 15.24
CA HIS A 73 17.36 -30.64 13.92
C HIS A 73 18.75 -31.31 13.94
N ASP A 74 19.18 -31.89 12.80
CA ASP A 74 20.49 -32.56 12.65
C ASP A 74 21.71 -31.60 12.67
N ASP A 75 21.48 -30.31 12.93
CA ASP A 75 22.43 -29.20 12.79
C ASP A 75 23.33 -28.98 14.02
N HIS A 76 23.32 -29.92 14.97
CA HIS A 76 24.05 -29.87 16.24
C HIS A 76 23.62 -28.67 17.12
N TYR A 77 22.32 -28.38 17.17
CA TYR A 77 21.70 -27.30 17.95
C TYR A 77 22.07 -25.88 17.49
N ARG A 78 22.57 -25.67 16.27
CA ARG A 78 23.04 -24.36 15.78
C ARG A 78 21.88 -23.34 15.67
N LEU A 79 20.74 -23.76 15.13
CA LEU A 79 19.50 -22.97 15.03
C LEU A 79 18.92 -22.68 16.43
N LEU A 80 18.96 -23.66 17.35
CA LEU A 80 18.59 -23.45 18.76
C LEU A 80 19.48 -22.39 19.41
N ASN A 81 20.80 -22.52 19.27
CA ASN A 81 21.78 -21.61 19.88
C ASN A 81 21.60 -20.17 19.38
N VAL A 82 21.35 -19.94 18.09
CA VAL A 82 21.13 -18.59 17.58
C VAL A 82 19.76 -18.03 17.98
N ALA A 83 18.70 -18.85 18.03
CA ALA A 83 17.37 -18.40 18.51
C ALA A 83 17.43 -17.92 19.98
N ILE A 84 18.19 -18.64 20.81
CA ILE A 84 18.44 -18.23 22.20
C ILE A 84 19.32 -16.97 22.26
N LEU A 85 20.37 -16.88 21.45
CA LEU A 85 21.24 -15.70 21.40
C LEU A 85 20.48 -14.42 20.98
N ILE A 86 19.60 -14.53 19.97
CA ILE A 86 18.68 -13.48 19.55
C ILE A 86 17.77 -13.08 20.72
N THR A 87 17.20 -14.05 21.42
CA THR A 87 16.35 -13.80 22.61
C THR A 87 17.10 -13.02 23.69
N ASN A 88 18.29 -13.48 24.04
CA ASN A 88 19.11 -12.94 25.12
C ASN A 88 19.71 -11.55 24.81
N GLN A 89 19.87 -11.17 23.53
CA GLN A 89 20.36 -9.84 23.13
C GLN A 89 19.24 -8.83 22.83
N SER A 90 18.15 -9.27 22.20
CA SER A 90 17.03 -8.38 21.83
C SER A 90 16.02 -8.15 22.96
N GLU A 91 16.08 -8.97 24.02
CA GLU A 91 15.01 -9.15 25.01
C GLU A 91 13.66 -9.52 24.37
N GLN A 92 13.59 -10.03 23.14
CA GLN A 92 12.34 -10.45 22.47
C GLN A 92 12.37 -11.92 22.07
N ILE A 93 11.21 -12.58 22.14
CA ILE A 93 11.05 -13.98 21.76
C ILE A 93 10.33 -14.01 20.42
N TRP A 94 11.09 -14.21 19.34
CA TRP A 94 10.55 -14.37 17.99
C TRP A 94 10.66 -15.83 17.56
N HIS A 95 9.52 -16.44 17.20
CA HIS A 95 9.46 -17.78 16.61
C HIS A 95 9.84 -17.73 15.12
N LEU A 96 11.08 -17.31 14.83
CA LEU A 96 11.63 -17.20 13.47
C LEU A 96 11.75 -18.58 12.81
N ASN A 97 11.51 -18.66 11.51
CA ASN A 97 11.69 -19.90 10.77
C ASN A 97 13.18 -20.29 10.58
N SER A 98 13.43 -21.56 10.21
CA SER A 98 14.79 -22.11 10.10
C SER A 98 15.68 -21.41 9.06
N GLN A 99 15.12 -20.83 8.00
CA GLN A 99 15.87 -20.08 6.98
C GLN A 99 16.32 -18.70 7.50
N SER A 100 15.49 -18.02 8.29
CA SER A 100 15.86 -16.78 9.00
C SER A 100 16.93 -17.02 10.06
N LEU A 101 16.77 -18.09 10.85
CA LEU A 101 17.74 -18.50 11.85
C LEU A 101 19.08 -18.92 11.22
N GLN A 102 19.07 -19.65 10.09
CA GLN A 102 20.26 -20.01 9.32
C GLN A 102 21.03 -18.75 8.89
N PHE A 103 20.34 -17.75 8.33
CA PHE A 103 20.95 -16.47 7.95
C PHE A 103 21.56 -15.72 9.13
N LEU A 104 20.85 -15.64 10.26
CA LEU A 104 21.33 -14.96 11.46
C LEU A 104 22.49 -15.72 12.14
N ALA A 105 22.55 -17.05 12.03
CA ALA A 105 23.71 -17.84 12.46
C ALA A 105 24.94 -17.54 11.59
N GLU A 106 24.78 -17.51 10.26
CA GLU A 106 25.86 -17.14 9.34
C GLU A 106 26.32 -15.68 9.54
N LEU A 107 25.40 -14.77 9.86
CA LEU A 107 25.71 -13.39 10.23
C LEU A 107 26.63 -13.33 11.47
N TYR A 108 26.25 -14.05 12.54
CA TYR A 108 27.04 -14.15 13.77
C TYR A 108 28.40 -14.83 13.56
N GLU A 109 28.45 -15.89 12.75
CA GLU A 109 29.68 -16.64 12.45
C GLU A 109 30.68 -15.83 11.62
N LYS A 110 30.19 -15.04 10.65
CA LYS A 110 31.02 -14.13 9.84
C LYS A 110 31.47 -12.89 10.61
N ASN A 111 30.56 -12.22 11.31
CA ASN A 111 30.86 -11.01 12.08
C ASN A 111 29.93 -10.86 13.31
N ARG A 112 30.46 -11.25 14.47
CA ARG A 112 29.78 -11.12 15.78
C ARG A 112 29.48 -9.68 16.17
N GLU A 113 30.28 -8.72 15.73
CA GLU A 113 30.08 -7.30 16.02
C GLU A 113 28.87 -6.76 15.25
N ALA A 114 28.80 -7.01 13.94
CA ALA A 114 27.64 -6.65 13.11
C ALA A 114 26.33 -7.33 13.58
N PHE A 115 26.39 -8.60 14.01
CA PHE A 115 25.25 -9.27 14.62
C PHE A 115 24.80 -8.58 15.93
N THR A 116 25.75 -8.26 16.82
CA THR A 116 25.43 -7.65 18.12
C THR A 116 24.93 -6.21 17.95
N GLU A 117 25.47 -5.47 16.97
CA GLU A 117 24.99 -4.16 16.55
C GLU A 117 23.53 -4.24 16.04
N LEU A 118 23.22 -5.23 15.20
CA LEU A 118 21.86 -5.48 14.70
C LEU A 118 20.88 -5.79 15.85
N MET A 119 21.24 -6.73 16.74
CA MET A 119 20.39 -7.08 17.90
C MET A 119 20.16 -5.89 18.83
N THR A 120 21.19 -5.06 19.06
CA THR A 120 21.08 -3.82 19.86
C THR A 120 20.11 -2.83 19.22
N LYS A 121 20.18 -2.61 17.89
CA LYS A 121 19.25 -1.72 17.18
C LYS A 121 17.81 -2.26 17.20
N LEU A 122 17.62 -3.57 17.02
CA LEU A 122 16.30 -4.21 17.16
C LEU A 122 15.76 -4.10 18.60
N GLN A 123 16.61 -4.23 19.62
CA GLN A 123 16.25 -3.99 21.02
C GLN A 123 15.76 -2.55 21.22
N THR A 124 16.52 -1.53 20.79
CA THR A 124 16.10 -0.11 20.84
C THR A 124 14.78 0.12 20.10
N ILE A 125 14.58 -0.48 18.92
CA ILE A 125 13.34 -0.39 18.15
C ILE A 125 12.12 -0.90 18.94
N CYS A 126 12.23 -2.04 19.63
CA CYS A 126 11.13 -2.57 20.45
C CYS A 126 10.98 -1.89 21.82
N LYS A 127 12.10 -1.48 22.45
CA LYS A 127 12.16 -1.04 23.86
C LYS A 127 11.97 0.47 24.01
N GLU A 128 12.56 1.25 23.11
CA GLU A 128 12.44 2.71 23.09
C GLU A 128 11.26 3.11 22.20
N ASN A 129 11.29 2.82 20.89
CA ASN A 129 10.22 3.23 19.93
C ASN A 129 8.90 2.44 20.05
N LYS A 130 8.82 1.46 20.97
CA LYS A 130 7.69 0.53 21.22
C LYS A 130 7.22 -0.31 20.02
N LEU A 131 7.99 -0.37 18.93
CA LEU A 131 7.54 -0.99 17.68
C LEU A 131 7.30 -2.50 17.88
N PHE A 132 6.08 -2.94 17.58
CA PHE A 132 5.63 -4.31 17.79
C PHE A 132 6.16 -5.25 16.70
N LEU A 133 7.46 -5.54 16.75
CA LEU A 133 8.10 -6.52 15.86
C LEU A 133 7.63 -7.94 16.18
N LYS A 134 7.10 -8.60 15.16
CA LYS A 134 6.73 -10.02 15.15
C LYS A 134 7.79 -10.82 14.38
N ALA A 135 7.78 -12.14 14.55
CA ALA A 135 8.67 -13.04 13.81
C ALA A 135 8.53 -12.89 12.29
N ASN A 136 7.31 -12.82 11.76
CA ASN A 136 7.07 -12.64 10.32
C ASN A 136 7.69 -11.35 9.76
N HIS A 137 7.65 -10.23 10.48
CA HIS A 137 8.27 -8.98 10.01
C HIS A 137 9.78 -9.13 9.76
N LEU A 138 10.45 -9.99 10.54
CA LEU A 138 11.88 -10.30 10.37
C LEU A 138 12.10 -11.39 9.31
N ASP A 139 11.24 -12.41 9.27
CA ASP A 139 11.30 -13.47 8.26
C ASP A 139 11.11 -12.93 6.83
N THR A 140 10.09 -12.10 6.59
CA THR A 140 9.83 -11.43 5.31
C THR A 140 11.02 -10.54 4.90
N VAL A 141 11.58 -9.76 5.84
CA VAL A 141 12.76 -8.92 5.59
C VAL A 141 14.01 -9.73 5.24
N ILE A 142 14.24 -10.87 5.90
CA ILE A 142 15.39 -11.74 5.60
C ILE A 142 15.19 -12.47 4.27
N ALA A 143 13.99 -12.99 3.99
CA ALA A 143 13.65 -13.60 2.71
C ALA A 143 13.83 -12.61 1.54
N SER A 144 13.38 -11.37 1.72
CA SER A 144 13.57 -10.26 0.78
C SER A 144 15.05 -9.91 0.55
N LEU A 145 15.88 -9.88 1.61
CA LEU A 145 17.32 -9.67 1.47
C LEU A 145 18.01 -10.85 0.75
N GLN A 146 17.59 -12.08 1.06
CA GLN A 146 18.04 -13.26 0.33
C GLN A 146 17.61 -13.23 -1.14
N GLN A 147 16.42 -12.71 -1.47
CA GLN A 147 16.01 -12.53 -2.87
C GLN A 147 16.94 -11.55 -3.60
N GLN A 148 17.37 -10.45 -2.96
CA GLN A 148 18.37 -9.56 -3.55
C GLN A 148 19.74 -10.23 -3.77
N MET A 149 20.18 -11.06 -2.80
CA MET A 149 21.42 -11.84 -2.89
C MET A 149 21.42 -12.86 -4.03
N HIS A 150 20.24 -13.36 -4.43
CA HIS A 150 20.07 -14.34 -5.50
C HIS A 150 19.59 -13.73 -6.83
N LEU A 151 19.42 -12.40 -6.92
CA LEU A 151 19.03 -11.72 -8.15
C LEU A 151 20.11 -11.95 -9.24
N PRO A 152 19.76 -12.49 -10.43
CA PRO A 152 20.74 -12.82 -11.47
C PRO A 152 21.64 -11.65 -11.86
N ALA A 153 22.92 -11.91 -12.13
CA ALA A 153 23.82 -10.86 -12.62
C ALA A 153 23.31 -10.29 -13.95
N GLU A 154 23.43 -8.98 -14.12
CA GLU A 154 22.95 -8.22 -15.28
C GLU A 154 21.42 -8.33 -15.52
N ALA A 155 20.63 -8.49 -14.44
CA ALA A 155 19.18 -8.79 -14.48
C ALA A 155 18.35 -7.88 -15.40
N LEU A 156 18.74 -6.62 -15.59
CA LEU A 156 18.09 -5.70 -16.53
C LEU A 156 18.05 -6.25 -17.97
N ARG A 157 19.05 -7.03 -18.39
CA ARG A 157 19.08 -7.66 -19.73
C ARG A 157 17.93 -8.63 -19.99
N SER A 158 17.27 -9.14 -18.94
CA SER A 158 16.07 -9.95 -19.10
C SER A 158 14.90 -9.13 -19.68
N VAL A 159 14.89 -7.80 -19.46
CA VAL A 159 13.93 -6.86 -20.06
C VAL A 159 14.25 -6.64 -21.53
N ASP A 160 15.48 -6.24 -21.87
CA ASP A 160 16.01 -6.15 -23.25
C ASP A 160 15.61 -7.40 -24.09
N ALA A 161 15.85 -8.60 -23.54
CA ALA A 161 15.58 -9.87 -24.20
C ALA A 161 14.07 -10.14 -24.40
N PHE A 162 13.24 -9.81 -23.41
CA PHE A 162 11.78 -9.96 -23.48
C PHE A 162 11.14 -8.94 -24.44
N LEU A 163 11.59 -7.69 -24.42
CA LEU A 163 11.12 -6.64 -25.34
C LEU A 163 11.60 -6.86 -26.78
N SER A 164 12.69 -7.60 -26.96
CA SER A 164 13.18 -8.04 -28.28
C SER A 164 12.42 -9.25 -28.85
N ALA A 165 11.56 -9.91 -28.07
CA ALA A 165 10.81 -11.09 -28.53
C ALA A 165 9.65 -10.71 -29.47
N SER A 166 9.39 -11.56 -30.47
CA SER A 166 8.40 -11.28 -31.50
C SER A 166 6.97 -11.46 -30.99
N GLY A 167 6.25 -10.36 -30.79
CA GLY A 167 4.84 -10.37 -30.36
C GLY A 167 4.59 -9.76 -28.97
N THR A 168 5.64 -9.33 -28.26
CA THR A 168 5.55 -8.71 -26.94
C THR A 168 4.79 -7.37 -26.98
N ASP A 169 3.51 -7.37 -26.58
CA ASP A 169 2.72 -6.17 -26.29
C ASP A 169 2.30 -6.15 -24.81
N TYR A 170 3.27 -5.85 -23.95
CA TYR A 170 3.05 -5.71 -22.51
C TYR A 170 2.06 -4.59 -22.17
N ALA A 171 1.93 -3.57 -23.02
CA ALA A 171 1.02 -2.46 -22.78
C ALA A 171 -0.44 -2.92 -22.94
N ALA A 172 -0.75 -3.65 -24.01
CA ALA A 172 -2.06 -4.27 -24.19
C ALA A 172 -2.39 -5.29 -23.09
N ALA A 173 -1.41 -6.10 -22.66
CA ALA A 173 -1.56 -7.05 -21.56
C ALA A 173 -1.90 -6.35 -20.22
N LEU A 174 -1.14 -5.32 -19.84
CA LEU A 174 -1.42 -4.55 -18.62
C LEU A 174 -2.74 -3.76 -18.69
N HIS A 175 -3.17 -3.31 -19.88
CA HIS A 175 -4.51 -2.74 -20.10
C HIS A 175 -5.62 -3.79 -20.10
N ALA A 176 -5.35 -5.07 -20.40
CA ALA A 176 -6.30 -6.16 -20.21
C ALA A 176 -6.48 -6.45 -18.71
N LEU A 177 -5.38 -6.66 -17.97
CA LEU A 177 -5.41 -6.89 -16.53
C LEU A 177 -6.13 -5.78 -15.76
N ARG A 178 -5.86 -4.50 -16.06
CA ARG A 178 -6.59 -3.36 -15.47
C ARG A 178 -8.10 -3.40 -15.71
N ARG A 179 -8.56 -3.90 -16.86
CA ARG A 179 -10.00 -4.02 -17.18
C ARG A 179 -10.66 -5.20 -16.50
N THR A 180 -9.91 -6.28 -16.27
CA THR A 180 -10.40 -7.47 -15.54
C THR A 180 -10.48 -7.19 -14.04
N HIS A 181 -9.37 -6.74 -13.44
CA HIS A 181 -9.18 -6.71 -11.98
C HIS A 181 -9.39 -5.34 -11.34
N GLY A 182 -9.39 -4.24 -12.11
CA GLY A 182 -9.72 -2.90 -11.59
C GLY A 182 -11.03 -2.88 -10.77
N PRO A 183 -12.14 -3.44 -11.28
CA PRO A 183 -13.40 -3.54 -10.54
C PRO A 183 -13.34 -4.35 -9.22
N GLU A 184 -12.40 -5.29 -9.08
CA GLU A 184 -12.29 -6.12 -7.87
C GLU A 184 -11.93 -5.28 -6.64
N LEU A 185 -11.13 -4.22 -6.79
CA LEU A 185 -10.75 -3.29 -5.70
C LEU A 185 -11.97 -2.65 -5.04
N ASP A 186 -12.89 -2.09 -5.82
CA ASP A 186 -14.11 -1.45 -5.30
C ASP A 186 -15.11 -2.48 -4.75
N VAL A 187 -15.10 -3.72 -5.24
CA VAL A 187 -15.92 -4.81 -4.69
C VAL A 187 -15.38 -5.28 -3.34
N ALA A 188 -14.07 -5.49 -3.22
CA ALA A 188 -13.40 -5.84 -1.97
C ALA A 188 -13.55 -4.71 -0.92
N ALA A 189 -13.29 -3.47 -1.32
CA ALA A 189 -13.44 -2.29 -0.48
C ALA A 189 -14.85 -2.18 0.13
N LYS A 190 -15.90 -2.40 -0.67
CA LYS A 190 -17.29 -2.41 -0.20
C LYS A 190 -17.58 -3.63 0.70
N ALA A 191 -17.11 -4.82 0.31
CA ALA A 191 -17.35 -6.08 1.05
C ALA A 191 -16.62 -6.19 2.40
N HIS A 192 -15.52 -5.44 2.59
CA HIS A 192 -14.69 -5.48 3.79
C HIS A 192 -14.73 -4.20 4.62
N HIS A 193 -15.56 -3.24 4.20
CA HIS A 193 -15.71 -1.91 4.81
C HIS A 193 -14.43 -1.07 4.79
N LYS A 194 -13.68 -1.10 3.67
CA LYS A 194 -12.35 -0.52 3.52
C LYS A 194 -12.30 0.61 2.48
N LEU A 195 -12.52 1.85 2.89
CA LEU A 195 -12.62 2.99 1.95
C LEU A 195 -11.27 3.50 1.43
N HIS A 196 -10.17 3.30 2.17
CA HIS A 196 -8.86 3.67 1.63
C HIS A 196 -8.35 2.68 0.59
N HIS A 197 -8.71 1.40 0.63
CA HIS A 197 -8.29 0.42 -0.39
C HIS A 197 -9.18 0.39 -1.66
N ALA A 198 -9.90 1.47 -1.96
CA ALA A 198 -10.78 1.60 -3.14
C ALA A 198 -10.02 2.15 -4.37
N ILE A 199 -10.55 1.93 -5.59
CA ILE A 199 -9.92 2.34 -6.87
C ILE A 199 -9.39 3.80 -6.85
N PRO A 200 -10.12 4.80 -6.31
CA PRO A 200 -9.62 6.17 -6.26
C PRO A 200 -8.29 6.34 -5.52
N HIS A 201 -8.09 5.73 -4.36
CA HIS A 201 -6.86 5.88 -3.57
C HIS A 201 -5.67 5.26 -4.31
N ALA A 202 -5.83 4.03 -4.81
CA ALA A 202 -4.79 3.33 -5.54
C ALA A 202 -4.37 4.07 -6.83
N LEU A 203 -5.32 4.69 -7.54
CA LEU A 203 -5.00 5.56 -8.67
C LEU A 203 -4.29 6.86 -8.25
N GLU A 204 -4.65 7.46 -7.11
CA GLU A 204 -3.89 8.60 -6.61
C GLU A 204 -2.45 8.22 -6.24
N ILE A 205 -2.23 7.11 -5.52
CA ILE A 205 -0.88 6.67 -5.14
C ILE A 205 -0.05 6.40 -6.38
N LYS A 206 -0.60 5.70 -7.39
CA LYS A 206 0.10 5.49 -8.67
C LYS A 206 0.50 6.81 -9.32
N GLU A 207 -0.44 7.73 -9.55
CA GLU A 207 -0.14 8.98 -10.25
C GLU A 207 0.84 9.86 -9.45
N ARG A 208 0.74 9.88 -8.11
CA ARG A 208 1.69 10.57 -7.22
C ARG A 208 3.08 9.94 -7.29
N SER A 209 3.19 8.62 -7.09
CA SER A 209 4.48 7.92 -7.10
C SER A 209 5.17 8.00 -8.46
N LEU A 210 4.44 7.78 -9.55
CA LEU A 210 5.00 7.91 -10.90
C LEU A 210 5.37 9.35 -11.26
N HIS A 211 4.69 10.36 -10.71
CA HIS A 211 5.11 11.76 -10.84
C HIS A 211 6.47 11.98 -10.17
N VAL A 212 6.59 11.68 -8.87
CA VAL A 212 7.85 11.89 -8.13
C VAL A 212 8.99 11.11 -8.75
N VAL A 213 8.80 9.81 -9.02
CA VAL A 213 9.83 8.95 -9.66
C VAL A 213 10.26 9.54 -11.01
N THR A 214 9.33 9.92 -11.90
CA THR A 214 9.67 10.27 -13.30
C THR A 214 9.82 11.77 -13.60
N LYS A 215 9.60 12.65 -12.61
CA LYS A 215 9.73 14.12 -12.74
C LYS A 215 10.62 14.76 -11.69
N ASP A 216 10.52 14.35 -10.43
CA ASP A 216 11.29 14.97 -9.35
C ASP A 216 12.62 14.25 -9.11
N LEU A 217 12.64 12.92 -9.23
CA LEU A 217 13.85 12.08 -9.08
C LEU A 217 14.54 11.72 -10.40
N GLU A 218 13.88 11.96 -11.55
CA GLU A 218 14.40 11.66 -12.89
C GLU A 218 14.80 10.18 -13.11
N LEU A 219 13.96 9.27 -12.62
CA LEU A 219 14.06 7.83 -12.84
C LEU A 219 13.02 7.35 -13.86
N LEU A 220 13.26 6.19 -14.49
CA LEU A 220 12.33 5.52 -15.41
C LEU A 220 11.82 6.47 -16.53
N HIS A 221 12.76 6.94 -17.35
CA HIS A 221 12.52 7.90 -18.42
C HIS A 221 11.62 7.34 -19.53
N THR A 222 10.99 8.23 -20.30
CA THR A 222 10.11 7.83 -21.43
C THR A 222 10.85 7.27 -22.63
N ASP A 223 12.17 7.40 -22.68
CA ASP A 223 12.92 7.34 -23.94
C ASP A 223 13.54 5.94 -24.16
N SER A 224 13.97 5.30 -23.07
CA SER A 224 14.43 3.90 -23.02
C SER A 224 13.25 2.91 -23.10
N PRO A 225 13.33 1.80 -23.88
CA PRO A 225 12.31 0.76 -23.88
C PRO A 225 12.11 0.09 -22.52
N ASP A 226 13.22 -0.20 -21.84
CA ASP A 226 13.24 -0.88 -20.55
C ASP A 226 12.64 -0.01 -19.46
N ASP A 227 12.99 1.28 -19.42
CA ASP A 227 12.41 2.26 -18.50
C ASP A 227 10.89 2.36 -18.68
N ARG A 228 10.39 2.36 -19.93
CA ARG A 228 8.94 2.34 -20.21
C ARG A 228 8.27 1.08 -19.70
N PHE A 229 8.91 -0.09 -19.86
CA PHE A 229 8.40 -1.37 -19.36
C PHE A 229 8.39 -1.39 -17.82
N LEU A 230 9.52 -1.10 -17.18
CA LEU A 230 9.69 -1.10 -15.73
C LEU A 230 8.76 -0.06 -15.07
N ARG A 231 8.55 1.10 -15.70
CA ARG A 231 7.53 2.08 -15.29
C ARG A 231 6.10 1.54 -15.39
N ALA A 232 5.76 0.83 -16.46
CA ALA A 232 4.42 0.26 -16.64
C ALA A 232 4.14 -0.87 -15.63
N ILE A 233 5.16 -1.69 -15.30
CA ILE A 233 5.11 -2.73 -14.27
C ILE A 233 5.02 -2.12 -12.87
N ALA A 234 5.93 -1.21 -12.51
CA ALA A 234 5.89 -0.53 -11.21
C ALA A 234 4.55 0.22 -11.04
N GLY A 235 4.09 0.93 -12.07
CA GLY A 235 2.80 1.59 -12.10
C GLY A 235 1.59 0.64 -12.04
N PHE A 236 1.74 -0.65 -12.35
CA PHE A 236 0.71 -1.67 -12.14
C PHE A 236 0.77 -2.24 -10.71
N MET A 237 1.95 -2.53 -10.19
CA MET A 237 2.15 -2.96 -8.80
C MET A 237 1.63 -1.92 -7.80
N ILE A 238 1.91 -0.62 -8.03
CA ILE A 238 1.40 0.48 -7.21
C ILE A 238 -0.13 0.65 -7.36
N GLU A 239 -0.72 0.33 -8.51
CA GLU A 239 -2.18 0.42 -8.72
C GLU A 239 -2.97 -0.70 -8.00
N PHE A 240 -2.30 -1.77 -7.58
CA PHE A 240 -2.94 -2.96 -7.01
C PHE A 240 -2.35 -3.41 -5.66
N HIS A 241 -1.44 -2.66 -5.04
CA HIS A 241 -0.75 -3.05 -3.79
C HIS A 241 -1.69 -3.39 -2.60
N ASP A 242 -2.92 -2.87 -2.63
CA ASP A 242 -3.99 -3.07 -1.64
C ASP A 242 -5.11 -4.02 -2.13
N HIS A 243 -4.81 -4.92 -3.08
CA HIS A 243 -5.84 -5.73 -3.72
C HIS A 243 -6.45 -6.82 -2.83
N GLU A 244 -5.65 -7.64 -2.16
CA GLU A 244 -6.18 -8.47 -1.07
C GLU A 244 -6.34 -7.57 0.17
N GLN A 245 -7.39 -7.81 0.97
CA GLN A 245 -7.86 -6.82 1.93
C GLN A 245 -8.16 -7.38 3.31
N VAL A 246 -8.40 -8.69 3.45
CA VAL A 246 -8.74 -9.31 4.75
C VAL A 246 -8.12 -10.68 4.98
N ASN A 247 -7.69 -11.39 3.94
CA ASN A 247 -7.28 -12.79 4.06
C ASN A 247 -5.85 -13.01 3.53
N SER A 248 -4.86 -13.02 4.42
CA SER A 248 -3.49 -13.43 4.05
C SER A 248 -3.36 -14.91 3.70
N ALA A 249 -4.37 -15.74 4.01
CA ALA A 249 -4.37 -17.19 3.79
C ALA A 249 -3.07 -17.85 4.35
N PRO A 250 -2.19 -18.57 3.62
CA PRO A 250 -0.95 -19.11 4.21
C PRO A 250 0.20 -18.09 4.28
N PHE A 251 0.02 -16.88 3.73
CA PHE A 251 1.01 -15.81 3.78
C PHE A 251 0.95 -15.08 5.13
N ALA A 252 2.05 -14.47 5.53
CA ALA A 252 2.21 -13.84 6.83
C ALA A 252 1.78 -12.35 6.83
N SER A 253 1.52 -11.76 5.66
CA SER A 253 0.91 -10.44 5.51
C SER A 253 -0.12 -10.41 4.35
N VAL A 254 -0.93 -9.34 4.27
CA VAL A 254 -1.93 -9.13 3.21
C VAL A 254 -1.27 -8.61 1.92
N GLU A 255 -0.16 -7.90 2.10
CA GLU A 255 0.72 -7.37 1.09
C GLU A 255 1.49 -8.50 0.38
N GLU A 256 1.95 -9.53 1.12
CA GLU A 256 2.59 -10.74 0.56
C GLU A 256 1.67 -11.52 -0.40
N ILE A 257 0.42 -11.79 0.00
CA ILE A 257 -0.55 -12.46 -0.88
C ILE A 257 -0.96 -11.56 -2.06
N THR A 258 -1.02 -10.23 -1.85
CA THR A 258 -1.28 -9.28 -2.94
C THR A 258 -0.17 -9.29 -3.98
N ALA A 259 1.09 -9.24 -3.54
CA ALA A 259 2.25 -9.39 -4.41
C ALA A 259 2.20 -10.73 -5.16
N ASN A 260 1.93 -11.85 -4.48
CA ASN A 260 1.81 -13.17 -5.12
C ASN A 260 0.69 -13.23 -6.18
N ARG A 261 -0.48 -12.65 -5.90
CA ARG A 261 -1.63 -12.59 -6.83
C ARG A 261 -1.31 -11.76 -8.08
N ILE A 262 -0.69 -10.59 -7.89
CA ILE A 262 -0.23 -9.71 -8.98
C ILE A 262 0.83 -10.39 -9.83
N LEU A 263 1.78 -11.10 -9.21
CA LEU A 263 2.80 -11.88 -9.90
C LEU A 263 2.20 -13.04 -10.70
N GLY A 264 1.15 -13.69 -10.20
CA GLY A 264 0.37 -14.68 -10.95
C GLY A 264 -0.24 -14.07 -12.22
N TRP A 265 -0.98 -12.96 -12.09
CA TRP A 265 -1.57 -12.24 -13.22
C TRP A 265 -0.54 -11.81 -14.28
N LEU A 266 0.61 -11.28 -13.83
CA LEU A 266 1.71 -10.90 -14.71
C LEU A 266 2.37 -12.12 -15.38
N THR A 267 2.53 -13.22 -14.65
CA THR A 267 3.09 -14.48 -15.20
C THR A 267 2.21 -15.03 -16.31
N GLU A 268 0.89 -15.11 -16.10
CA GLU A 268 -0.07 -15.58 -17.10
C GLU A 268 -0.18 -14.64 -18.31
N SER A 269 -0.15 -13.31 -18.08
CA SER A 269 -0.40 -12.32 -19.14
C SER A 269 0.83 -11.92 -19.96
N LEU A 270 2.04 -12.21 -19.45
CA LEU A 270 3.33 -11.90 -20.09
C LEU A 270 4.16 -13.16 -20.36
N ASP A 271 3.60 -14.36 -20.16
CA ASP A 271 4.27 -15.66 -20.32
C ASP A 271 5.60 -15.79 -19.55
N LEU A 272 5.66 -15.27 -18.32
CA LEU A 272 6.93 -15.17 -17.57
C LEU A 272 7.55 -16.53 -17.19
N ASP A 273 6.80 -17.63 -17.30
CA ASP A 273 7.34 -18.98 -17.12
C ASP A 273 8.29 -19.40 -18.27
N THR A 274 8.24 -18.74 -19.43
CA THR A 274 9.26 -18.88 -20.48
C THR A 274 10.41 -17.87 -20.34
N HIS A 275 10.27 -16.89 -19.42
CA HIS A 275 11.24 -15.82 -19.14
C HIS A 275 11.65 -15.77 -17.65
N PRO A 276 12.26 -16.83 -17.08
CA PRO A 276 12.45 -16.97 -15.63
C PRO A 276 13.31 -15.89 -14.97
N GLU A 277 14.31 -15.33 -15.65
CA GLU A 277 15.12 -14.23 -15.11
C GLU A 277 14.30 -12.93 -14.95
N LEU A 278 13.42 -12.65 -15.92
CA LEU A 278 12.49 -11.53 -15.84
C LEU A 278 11.44 -11.78 -14.74
N LYS A 279 10.97 -13.02 -14.60
CA LYS A 279 10.09 -13.43 -13.51
C LYS A 279 10.70 -13.11 -12.14
N THR A 280 11.94 -13.54 -11.89
CA THR A 280 12.68 -13.23 -10.66
C THR A 280 12.86 -11.72 -10.44
N LEU A 281 13.08 -10.95 -11.50
CA LEU A 281 13.15 -9.49 -11.41
C LEU A 281 11.79 -8.87 -11.04
N LEU A 282 10.68 -9.35 -11.60
CA LEU A 282 9.36 -8.84 -11.26
C LEU A 282 8.95 -9.27 -9.84
N GLU A 283 9.29 -10.48 -9.42
CA GLU A 283 9.13 -10.97 -8.05
C GLU A 283 9.88 -10.07 -7.05
N PHE A 284 11.11 -9.64 -7.39
CA PHE A 284 11.88 -8.68 -6.60
C PHE A 284 11.27 -7.28 -6.58
N MET A 285 10.72 -6.81 -7.70
CA MET A 285 10.00 -5.52 -7.74
C MET A 285 8.72 -5.54 -6.90
N ALA A 286 7.96 -6.64 -6.93
CA ALA A 286 6.71 -6.77 -6.17
C ALA A 286 6.97 -6.79 -4.66
N ASP A 287 7.97 -7.56 -4.20
CA ASP A 287 8.40 -7.57 -2.80
C ASP A 287 8.77 -6.16 -2.30
N ARG A 288 9.58 -5.42 -3.08
CA ARG A 288 10.01 -4.06 -2.73
C ARG A 288 8.84 -3.08 -2.68
N ILE A 289 8.04 -3.03 -3.75
CA ILE A 289 7.01 -2.00 -3.93
C ILE A 289 5.79 -2.25 -3.04
N ILE A 290 5.34 -3.50 -2.95
CA ILE A 290 4.11 -3.89 -2.23
C ILE A 290 4.49 -4.28 -0.80
N VAL A 291 5.23 -5.38 -0.63
CA VAL A 291 5.44 -5.97 0.70
C VAL A 291 6.23 -5.04 1.61
N LEU A 292 7.42 -4.57 1.21
CA LEU A 292 8.23 -3.72 2.05
C LEU A 292 7.79 -2.25 2.06
N GLY A 293 7.26 -1.76 0.93
CA GLY A 293 6.82 -0.39 0.76
C GLY A 293 5.57 -0.03 1.56
N THR A 294 4.63 -0.96 1.76
CA THR A 294 3.34 -0.65 2.40
C THR A 294 3.09 -1.33 3.74
N THR A 295 3.58 -2.57 3.98
CA THR A 295 3.36 -3.30 5.25
C THR A 295 3.81 -2.48 6.47
N MET A 296 2.85 -1.97 7.26
CA MET A 296 3.13 -1.08 8.39
C MET A 296 3.41 -1.84 9.70
N VAL A 297 4.43 -1.37 10.41
CA VAL A 297 4.72 -1.72 11.80
C VAL A 297 4.31 -0.55 12.69
N PHE A 298 3.23 -0.76 13.45
CA PHE A 298 2.65 0.24 14.34
C PHE A 298 3.29 0.24 15.74
N SER A 299 3.27 1.40 16.39
CA SER A 299 3.40 1.57 17.84
C SER A 299 2.60 2.79 18.32
N PRO A 300 2.36 2.96 19.64
CA PRO A 300 1.73 4.17 20.18
C PRO A 300 2.59 5.45 20.06
N GLU A 301 3.88 5.30 19.72
CA GLU A 301 4.89 6.36 19.74
C GLU A 301 5.53 6.60 18.34
N ARG A 302 5.56 5.57 17.47
CA ARG A 302 6.14 5.61 16.13
C ARG A 302 5.45 4.62 15.19
N THR A 303 5.19 5.02 13.96
CA THR A 303 4.82 4.12 12.86
C THR A 303 5.98 4.07 11.87
N THR A 304 6.27 2.88 11.35
CA THR A 304 7.22 2.67 10.25
C THR A 304 6.70 1.55 9.34
N ASP A 305 7.46 1.18 8.33
CA ASP A 305 7.20 0.00 7.49
C ASP A 305 8.43 -0.92 7.46
N LEU A 306 8.31 -2.05 6.75
CA LEU A 306 9.39 -3.03 6.68
C LEU A 306 10.61 -2.50 5.90
N SER A 307 10.54 -1.38 5.18
CA SER A 307 11.70 -0.83 4.46
C SER A 307 12.82 -0.34 5.40
N GLU A 308 12.48 0.17 6.60
CA GLU A 308 13.46 0.53 7.63
C GLU A 308 14.17 -0.71 8.20
N LEU A 309 13.40 -1.77 8.47
CA LEU A 309 13.93 -3.05 8.94
C LEU A 309 14.76 -3.75 7.86
N TYR A 310 14.38 -3.60 6.58
CA TYR A 310 15.15 -4.07 5.46
C TYR A 310 16.52 -3.39 5.37
N VAL A 311 16.57 -2.06 5.39
CA VAL A 311 17.83 -1.31 5.36
C VAL A 311 18.68 -1.58 6.61
N LEU A 312 18.05 -1.84 7.77
CA LEU A 312 18.75 -2.29 8.98
C LEU A 312 19.47 -3.64 8.75
N MET A 313 18.76 -4.62 8.20
CA MET A 313 19.26 -5.97 7.93
C MET A 313 20.33 -5.96 6.81
N GLU A 314 20.09 -5.19 5.74
CA GLU A 314 21.00 -5.01 4.61
C GLU A 314 22.35 -4.43 5.07
N ASN A 315 22.33 -3.41 5.92
CA ASN A 315 23.56 -2.80 6.46
C ASN A 315 24.32 -3.76 7.39
N ALA A 316 23.62 -4.57 8.21
CA ALA A 316 24.26 -5.59 9.03
C ALA A 316 24.94 -6.67 8.16
N ALA A 317 24.28 -7.12 7.10
CA ALA A 317 24.84 -8.07 6.15
C ALA A 317 26.07 -7.50 5.41
N LYS A 318 26.01 -6.23 4.96
CA LYS A 318 27.16 -5.51 4.38
C LYS A 318 28.33 -5.44 5.38
N HIS A 319 28.08 -5.07 6.64
CA HIS A 319 29.10 -5.01 7.70
C HIS A 319 29.68 -6.41 8.03
N ALA A 320 28.89 -7.47 7.89
CA ALA A 320 29.34 -8.86 8.01
C ALA A 320 30.00 -9.45 6.76
N GLY A 321 30.24 -8.65 5.70
CA GLY A 321 30.91 -9.11 4.49
C GLY A 321 30.09 -10.08 3.65
N PHE A 322 28.76 -9.94 3.62
CA PHE A 322 27.91 -10.59 2.63
C PHE A 322 27.92 -9.81 1.32
N ILE A 323 27.91 -10.54 0.20
CA ILE A 323 27.62 -9.96 -1.11
C ILE A 323 26.09 -9.85 -1.20
N VAL A 324 25.54 -8.67 -0.87
CA VAL A 324 24.08 -8.44 -0.83
C VAL A 324 23.44 -8.24 -2.22
N SER A 325 24.26 -8.14 -3.27
CA SER A 325 23.88 -7.90 -4.67
C SER A 325 25.09 -8.09 -5.58
N ASP A 326 24.90 -8.56 -6.81
CA ASP A 326 25.94 -8.44 -7.83
C ASP A 326 26.18 -6.96 -8.22
N ALA A 327 27.43 -6.60 -8.55
CA ALA A 327 27.82 -5.23 -8.87
C ALA A 327 27.10 -4.66 -10.12
N SER A 328 26.73 -5.53 -11.08
CA SER A 328 25.97 -5.15 -12.27
C SER A 328 24.56 -4.65 -11.96
N ASN A 329 23.94 -5.12 -10.88
CA ASN A 329 22.57 -4.78 -10.49
C ASN A 329 22.48 -3.51 -9.61
N LYS A 330 23.60 -2.86 -9.30
CA LYS A 330 23.66 -1.76 -8.32
C LYS A 330 22.68 -0.62 -8.60
N GLU A 331 22.65 -0.10 -9.83
CA GLU A 331 21.77 1.03 -10.16
C GLU A 331 20.29 0.61 -10.32
N LEU A 332 20.04 -0.63 -10.75
CA LEU A 332 18.71 -1.24 -10.80
C LEU A 332 18.09 -1.37 -9.39
N ILE A 333 18.85 -1.88 -8.44
CA ILE A 333 18.46 -1.99 -7.02
C ILE A 333 18.24 -0.60 -6.42
N ARG A 334 19.19 0.32 -6.60
CA ARG A 334 19.12 1.72 -6.15
C ARG A 334 17.85 2.43 -6.65
N MET A 335 17.47 2.20 -7.90
CA MET A 335 16.22 2.71 -8.49
C MET A 335 14.99 2.06 -7.87
N ILE A 336 14.95 0.73 -7.72
CA ILE A 336 13.79 0.02 -7.15
C ILE A 336 13.59 0.38 -5.67
N GLU A 337 14.67 0.59 -4.90
CA GLU A 337 14.59 1.17 -3.55
C GLU A 337 13.94 2.56 -3.56
N ALA A 338 14.30 3.43 -4.50
CA ALA A 338 13.68 4.75 -4.59
C ALA A 338 12.18 4.67 -4.93
N VAL A 339 11.76 3.73 -5.80
CA VAL A 339 10.34 3.49 -6.10
C VAL A 339 9.58 2.97 -4.87
N MET A 340 10.16 2.04 -4.11
CA MET A 340 9.62 1.54 -2.83
C MET A 340 9.39 2.69 -1.84
N LEU A 341 10.43 3.49 -1.58
CA LEU A 341 10.38 4.59 -0.60
C LEU A 341 9.39 5.68 -1.02
N VAL A 342 9.38 6.06 -2.30
CA VAL A 342 8.40 7.03 -2.84
C VAL A 342 6.98 6.49 -2.75
N THR A 343 6.76 5.19 -2.98
CA THR A 343 5.43 4.57 -2.83
C THR A 343 4.93 4.64 -1.39
N GLY A 344 5.78 4.28 -0.42
CA GLY A 344 5.46 4.41 1.01
C GLY A 344 5.17 5.85 1.45
N ILE A 345 5.88 6.85 0.89
CA ILE A 345 5.59 8.27 1.13
C ILE A 345 4.26 8.70 0.48
N CYS A 346 3.99 8.32 -0.77
CA CYS A 346 2.79 8.72 -1.50
C CYS A 346 1.49 8.09 -0.99
N ASP A 347 1.57 6.91 -0.38
CA ASP A 347 0.48 6.29 0.37
C ASP A 347 0.25 7.03 1.70
N LYS A 348 1.28 7.10 2.55
CA LYS A 348 1.13 7.44 3.97
C LYS A 348 1.17 8.94 4.24
N ASN A 349 1.94 9.69 3.45
CA ASN A 349 2.27 11.11 3.65
C ASN A 349 2.37 11.92 2.33
N PRO A 350 1.44 11.80 1.35
CA PRO A 350 1.53 12.52 0.07
C PRO A 350 1.57 14.06 0.22
N ALA A 351 1.06 14.56 1.34
CA ALA A 351 1.12 15.96 1.76
C ALA A 351 2.55 16.51 1.94
N ALA A 352 3.52 15.67 2.30
CA ALA A 352 4.91 16.08 2.51
C ALA A 352 5.67 16.38 1.20
N LEU A 353 5.16 15.89 0.07
CA LEU A 353 5.74 16.09 -1.25
C LEU A 353 5.26 17.42 -1.82
N ALA A 354 6.15 18.41 -1.77
CA ALA A 354 5.83 19.81 -2.10
C ALA A 354 5.30 19.99 -3.54
N THR A 355 5.73 19.11 -4.45
CA THR A 355 5.40 19.02 -5.88
C THR A 355 4.03 18.39 -6.14
N ILE A 356 3.71 17.29 -5.46
CA ILE A 356 2.43 16.57 -5.57
C ILE A 356 1.23 17.45 -5.21
N VAL A 357 1.31 18.14 -4.07
CA VAL A 357 0.25 19.08 -3.67
C VAL A 357 0.09 20.18 -4.72
N ARG A 358 1.18 20.68 -5.30
CA ARG A 358 1.14 21.70 -6.36
C ARG A 358 0.49 21.16 -7.64
N MET A 359 0.83 19.93 -8.05
CA MET A 359 0.18 19.26 -9.18
C MET A 359 -1.34 19.22 -8.99
N GLN A 360 -1.82 18.65 -7.89
CA GLN A 360 -3.26 18.54 -7.61
C GLN A 360 -3.94 19.92 -7.39
N GLN A 361 -3.22 20.93 -6.89
CA GLN A 361 -3.70 22.32 -6.73
C GLN A 361 -3.80 23.10 -8.06
N THR A 362 -3.05 22.69 -9.10
CA THR A 362 -3.04 23.34 -10.42
C THR A 362 -3.86 22.60 -11.49
N ASP A 363 -4.08 21.29 -11.32
CA ASP A 363 -5.02 20.53 -12.16
C ASP A 363 -6.47 20.94 -11.80
N ALA A 364 -7.12 21.67 -12.68
CA ALA A 364 -8.47 22.18 -12.49
C ALA A 364 -9.53 21.07 -12.33
N ALA A 365 -9.21 19.82 -12.70
CA ALA A 365 -10.08 18.67 -12.49
C ALA A 365 -9.83 17.94 -11.15
N ALA A 366 -8.74 18.27 -10.44
CA ALA A 366 -8.36 17.67 -9.14
C ALA A 366 -8.42 18.66 -7.96
N ALA A 367 -8.30 19.96 -8.21
CA ALA A 367 -8.25 20.99 -7.18
C ALA A 367 -9.54 21.03 -6.34
N THR A 368 -9.42 20.72 -5.04
CA THR A 368 -10.58 20.28 -4.25
C THR A 368 -11.54 21.41 -3.88
N LEU A 369 -11.03 22.60 -3.49
CA LEU A 369 -11.90 23.77 -3.23
C LEU A 369 -12.75 24.19 -4.46
N PRO A 370 -12.18 24.33 -5.68
CA PRO A 370 -12.97 24.55 -6.90
C PRO A 370 -14.10 23.53 -7.12
N LEU A 371 -13.85 22.23 -6.86
CA LEU A 371 -14.87 21.17 -7.00
C LEU A 371 -15.98 21.32 -5.94
N LEU A 372 -15.64 21.63 -4.68
CA LEU A 372 -16.64 21.90 -3.63
C LEU A 372 -17.55 23.08 -4.02
N ARG A 373 -16.97 24.19 -4.53
CA ARG A 373 -17.74 25.36 -5.00
C ARG A 373 -18.60 25.10 -6.24
N HIS A 374 -18.33 24.04 -7.00
CA HIS A 374 -19.15 23.67 -8.15
C HIS A 374 -20.46 22.98 -7.73
N TYR A 375 -20.41 22.13 -6.70
CA TYR A 375 -21.57 21.36 -6.22
C TYR A 375 -22.33 22.00 -5.04
N LEU A 376 -21.69 22.90 -4.27
CA LEU A 376 -22.30 23.54 -3.11
C LEU A 376 -22.62 25.02 -3.39
N PRO A 377 -23.90 25.42 -3.54
CA PRO A 377 -24.31 26.79 -3.84
C PRO A 377 -24.29 27.71 -2.61
N HIS A 378 -23.37 27.49 -1.67
CA HIS A 378 -23.27 28.16 -0.38
C HIS A 378 -21.80 28.56 -0.11
N PRO A 379 -21.53 29.67 0.61
CA PRO A 379 -20.18 29.99 1.07
C PRO A 379 -19.65 28.87 1.98
N LEU A 380 -18.45 28.37 1.71
CA LEU A 380 -17.93 27.17 2.38
C LEU A 380 -17.50 27.47 3.82
N VAL A 381 -17.85 26.58 4.74
CA VAL A 381 -17.43 26.64 6.14
C VAL A 381 -15.94 26.27 6.26
N LEU A 382 -15.40 25.42 5.38
CA LEU A 382 -13.96 25.16 5.25
C LEU A 382 -13.15 26.43 4.94
N GLU A 383 -13.65 27.32 4.07
CA GLU A 383 -12.95 28.58 3.76
C GLU A 383 -12.83 29.48 5.00
N ARG A 384 -13.80 29.41 5.92
CA ARG A 384 -13.73 30.10 7.22
C ARG A 384 -12.77 29.44 8.21
N PHE A 385 -12.55 28.12 8.11
CA PHE A 385 -11.49 27.45 8.87
C PHE A 385 -10.11 27.90 8.39
N PHE A 386 -9.87 27.88 7.08
CA PHE A 386 -8.58 28.28 6.49
C PHE A 386 -8.26 29.76 6.68
N ALA A 387 -9.27 30.62 6.86
CA ALA A 387 -9.13 32.02 7.22
C ALA A 387 -9.08 32.27 8.76
N SER A 388 -9.17 31.23 9.59
CA SER A 388 -9.17 31.35 11.05
C SER A 388 -7.75 31.24 11.65
N PRO A 389 -7.48 31.86 12.82
CA PRO A 389 -6.24 31.63 13.57
C PRO A 389 -6.05 30.19 14.10
N SER A 390 -6.99 29.28 13.83
CA SER A 390 -6.87 27.85 14.15
C SER A 390 -6.28 27.02 13.02
N PHE A 391 -6.04 27.62 11.84
CA PHE A 391 -5.33 26.98 10.74
C PHE A 391 -3.93 27.59 10.59
N THR A 392 -2.91 26.74 10.48
CA THR A 392 -1.50 27.11 10.38
C THR A 392 -0.94 26.69 9.02
N SER A 393 -0.09 27.53 8.43
CA SER A 393 0.55 27.22 7.14
C SER A 393 1.50 26.03 7.28
N TYR A 394 1.38 25.06 6.37
CA TYR A 394 2.32 23.94 6.26
C TYR A 394 3.69 24.43 5.75
N ARG A 395 3.70 25.41 4.85
CA ARG A 395 4.92 25.85 4.12
C ARG A 395 5.57 27.11 4.70
N GLY A 396 4.92 27.76 5.66
CA GLY A 396 5.35 29.01 6.27
C GLY A 396 4.86 30.24 5.50
N GLY A 397 4.58 31.31 6.25
CA GLY A 397 3.98 32.53 5.75
C GLY A 397 2.54 32.74 6.26
N GLU A 398 2.15 34.01 6.37
CA GLU A 398 0.79 34.42 6.74
C GLU A 398 0.29 35.46 5.72
N PRO A 399 -0.96 35.36 5.23
CA PRO A 399 -1.93 34.28 5.49
C PRO A 399 -1.53 32.95 4.81
N PRO A 400 -2.11 31.81 5.25
CA PRO A 400 -1.89 30.51 4.61
C PRO A 400 -2.21 30.51 3.11
N SER A 401 -1.41 29.76 2.34
CA SER A 401 -1.48 29.72 0.88
C SER A 401 -2.52 28.73 0.35
N THR A 402 -2.87 28.83 -0.95
CA THR A 402 -3.70 27.82 -1.61
C THR A 402 -3.07 26.43 -1.65
N MET A 403 -1.73 26.34 -1.58
CA MET A 403 -1.06 25.05 -1.41
C MET A 403 -1.24 24.49 0.01
N ASP A 404 -1.19 25.33 1.06
CA ASP A 404 -1.44 24.87 2.44
C ASP A 404 -2.85 24.31 2.61
N ILE A 405 -3.83 24.96 1.98
CA ILE A 405 -5.22 24.50 1.93
C ILE A 405 -5.32 23.15 1.20
N GLN A 406 -4.66 23.01 0.04
CA GLN A 406 -4.68 21.74 -0.70
C GLN A 406 -3.92 20.63 0.05
N THR A 407 -2.87 20.95 0.83
CA THR A 407 -2.20 20.00 1.73
C THR A 407 -3.19 19.42 2.75
N PHE A 408 -3.95 20.26 3.46
CA PHE A 408 -4.95 19.79 4.44
C PHE A 408 -6.07 18.95 3.81
N LEU A 409 -6.54 19.33 2.61
CA LEU A 409 -7.59 18.58 1.92
C LEU A 409 -7.08 17.23 1.37
N ILE A 410 -5.77 17.08 1.16
CA ILE A 410 -5.13 15.80 0.79
C ILE A 410 -4.97 14.88 2.00
N THR A 411 -4.72 15.38 3.23
CA THR A 411 -4.63 14.52 4.43
C THR A 411 -6.00 14.16 5.02
N LEU A 412 -6.97 15.09 4.97
CA LEU A 412 -8.30 14.92 5.56
C LEU A 412 -9.07 13.68 5.06
N VAL A 413 -8.92 13.31 3.79
CA VAL A 413 -9.62 12.14 3.20
C VAL A 413 -9.03 10.81 3.71
N PRO A 414 -7.70 10.55 3.63
CA PRO A 414 -7.05 9.45 4.34
C PRO A 414 -7.46 9.32 5.82
N HIS A 415 -7.48 10.42 6.58
CA HIS A 415 -7.91 10.40 7.99
C HIS A 415 -9.36 9.92 8.16
N LEU A 416 -10.30 10.42 7.34
CA LEU A 416 -11.68 9.95 7.40
C LEU A 416 -11.81 8.46 7.03
N CYS A 417 -11.12 8.01 5.98
CA CYS A 417 -11.14 6.62 5.55
C CYS A 417 -10.54 5.69 6.63
N MET A 418 -9.35 6.01 7.15
CA MET A 418 -8.68 5.26 8.21
C MET A 418 -9.51 5.25 9.51
N ARG A 419 -10.17 6.36 9.87
CA ARG A 419 -11.12 6.40 11.00
C ARG A 419 -12.32 5.48 10.81
N ALA A 420 -12.89 5.43 9.61
CA ALA A 420 -13.97 4.51 9.30
C ALA A 420 -13.49 3.05 9.44
N GLU A 421 -12.32 2.73 8.90
CA GLU A 421 -11.77 1.38 8.89
C GLU A 421 -11.38 0.85 10.28
N LEU A 422 -10.66 1.64 11.07
CA LEU A 422 -10.36 1.33 12.47
C LEU A 422 -11.63 1.21 13.33
N SER A 423 -12.74 1.78 12.87
CA SER A 423 -14.06 1.66 13.51
C SER A 423 -14.91 0.50 12.97
N ALA A 424 -14.56 -0.15 11.86
CA ALA A 424 -15.41 -1.15 11.21
C ALA A 424 -15.76 -2.33 12.13
N LYS A 425 -14.82 -2.78 12.97
CA LYS A 425 -15.05 -3.88 13.93
C LYS A 425 -15.94 -3.49 15.12
N SER A 426 -15.98 -2.22 15.51
CA SER A 426 -16.70 -1.73 16.70
C SER A 426 -18.00 -0.99 16.39
N LYS A 427 -18.10 -0.41 15.19
CA LYS A 427 -19.23 0.40 14.71
C LYS A 427 -19.67 -0.03 13.27
N PRO A 428 -19.80 -1.34 12.94
CA PRO A 428 -19.90 -1.82 11.56
C PRO A 428 -21.02 -1.16 10.75
N LYS A 429 -22.19 -0.90 11.35
CA LYS A 429 -23.30 -0.24 10.64
C LYS A 429 -22.96 1.21 10.25
N ILE A 430 -22.42 1.99 11.18
CA ILE A 430 -22.04 3.40 10.96
C ILE A 430 -21.03 3.51 9.81
N VAL A 431 -20.14 2.51 9.70
CA VAL A 431 -19.16 2.41 8.63
C VAL A 431 -19.83 1.96 7.33
N SER A 432 -20.66 0.92 7.31
CA SER A 432 -21.39 0.50 6.09
C SER A 432 -22.26 1.62 5.53
N ASP A 433 -23.05 2.31 6.37
CA ASP A 433 -23.91 3.45 5.99
C ASP A 433 -23.09 4.56 5.29
N LEU A 434 -21.86 4.84 5.76
CA LEU A 434 -20.91 5.78 5.16
C LEU A 434 -20.37 5.30 3.81
N ILE A 435 -19.94 4.03 3.74
CA ILE A 435 -19.28 3.46 2.56
C ILE A 435 -20.26 3.31 1.40
N GLU A 436 -21.48 2.87 1.68
CA GLU A 436 -22.60 2.84 0.74
C GLU A 436 -22.91 4.25 0.22
N PHE A 437 -23.01 5.24 1.11
CA PHE A 437 -23.26 6.63 0.72
C PHE A 437 -22.14 7.21 -0.17
N VAL A 438 -20.86 7.02 0.19
CA VAL A 438 -19.72 7.50 -0.62
C VAL A 438 -19.65 6.79 -1.98
N ALA A 439 -19.94 5.48 -2.03
CA ALA A 439 -20.00 4.72 -3.27
C ALA A 439 -21.12 5.21 -4.21
N GLU A 440 -22.36 5.28 -3.72
CA GLU A 440 -23.51 5.78 -4.49
C GLU A 440 -23.28 7.21 -4.97
N CYS A 441 -22.63 8.06 -4.17
CA CYS A 441 -22.25 9.41 -4.59
C CYS A 441 -21.23 9.41 -5.73
N ARG A 442 -20.21 8.53 -5.70
CA ARG A 442 -19.18 8.44 -6.75
C ARG A 442 -19.79 7.97 -8.08
N ASP A 443 -20.71 7.00 -8.03
CA ASP A 443 -21.44 6.53 -9.21
C ASP A 443 -22.35 7.63 -9.81
N LEU A 444 -23.14 8.30 -8.94
CA LEU A 444 -24.08 9.35 -9.35
C LEU A 444 -23.44 10.68 -9.75
N ARG A 445 -22.15 10.92 -9.44
CA ARG A 445 -21.41 12.11 -9.87
C ARG A 445 -21.27 12.24 -11.40
N SER A 446 -21.60 11.17 -12.14
CA SER A 446 -21.72 11.14 -13.60
C SER A 446 -23.00 11.80 -14.15
N SER A 447 -23.99 12.08 -13.29
CA SER A 447 -25.26 12.72 -13.66
C SER A 447 -25.16 14.26 -13.72
N ALA A 448 -26.28 14.93 -14.05
CA ALA A 448 -26.32 16.39 -14.03
C ALA A 448 -26.07 16.93 -12.60
N PRO A 449 -25.26 18.01 -12.40
CA PRO A 449 -24.92 18.50 -11.06
C PRO A 449 -26.12 18.84 -10.17
N SER A 450 -27.24 19.32 -10.75
CA SER A 450 -28.50 19.55 -10.05
C SER A 450 -29.10 18.29 -9.43
N ASP A 451 -28.99 17.18 -10.15
CA ASP A 451 -29.68 15.93 -9.86
C ASP A 451 -28.87 15.15 -8.83
N PHE A 452 -27.53 15.15 -9.00
CA PHE A 452 -26.57 14.73 -7.98
C PHE A 452 -26.75 15.52 -6.67
N GLN A 453 -26.81 16.86 -6.71
CA GLN A 453 -26.95 17.66 -5.48
C GLN A 453 -28.30 17.42 -4.78
N ALA A 454 -29.41 17.40 -5.54
CA ALA A 454 -30.75 17.13 -4.98
C ALA A 454 -30.88 15.70 -4.43
N TRP A 455 -30.11 14.74 -4.94
CA TRP A 455 -29.97 13.41 -4.37
C TRP A 455 -29.13 13.44 -3.09
N TYR A 456 -27.96 14.08 -3.14
CA TYR A 456 -26.99 14.18 -2.04
C TYR A 456 -27.62 14.82 -0.79
N ASP A 457 -28.24 15.99 -0.93
CA ASP A 457 -28.83 16.73 0.18
C ASP A 457 -30.00 15.96 0.84
N ARG A 458 -30.73 15.12 0.08
CA ARG A 458 -31.79 14.26 0.59
C ARG A 458 -31.23 13.05 1.33
N GLU A 459 -30.26 12.34 0.74
CA GLU A 459 -29.71 11.11 1.32
C GLU A 459 -28.82 11.39 2.53
N PHE A 460 -28.11 12.53 2.55
CA PHE A 460 -27.33 13.00 3.70
C PHE A 460 -28.19 13.09 4.97
N GLU A 461 -29.33 13.78 4.89
CA GLU A 461 -30.26 13.90 6.03
C GLU A 461 -31.01 12.59 6.29
N ARG A 462 -31.38 11.82 5.25
CA ARG A 462 -32.07 10.53 5.42
C ARG A 462 -31.23 9.48 6.15
N ARG A 463 -29.90 9.49 5.97
CA ARG A 463 -28.95 8.54 6.57
C ARG A 463 -28.29 9.06 7.86
N GLY A 464 -28.50 10.33 8.23
CA GLY A 464 -27.89 10.92 9.43
C GLY A 464 -26.37 11.10 9.32
N MET A 465 -25.89 11.50 8.14
CA MET A 465 -24.47 11.62 7.83
C MET A 465 -23.71 12.61 8.73
N ASP A 466 -24.40 13.59 9.31
CA ASP A 466 -23.86 14.51 10.30
C ASP A 466 -23.40 13.80 11.58
N ALA A 467 -24.23 12.91 12.13
CA ALA A 467 -23.87 12.12 13.31
C ALA A 467 -22.76 11.09 13.02
N ILE A 468 -22.75 10.51 11.82
CA ILE A 468 -21.74 9.52 11.39
C ILE A 468 -20.34 10.15 11.35
N ILE A 469 -20.18 11.35 10.81
CA ILE A 469 -18.87 12.03 10.74
C ILE A 469 -18.48 12.67 12.09
N GLU A 470 -19.44 13.13 12.91
CA GLU A 470 -19.13 13.54 14.29
C GLU A 470 -18.56 12.36 15.10
N GLU A 471 -19.12 11.16 14.96
CA GLU A 471 -18.72 9.94 15.67
C GLU A 471 -17.46 9.25 15.13
N LEU A 472 -17.21 9.30 13.81
CA LEU A 472 -16.03 8.69 13.19
C LEU A 472 -14.82 9.62 13.20
N LEU A 473 -14.99 10.89 12.81
CA LEU A 473 -13.89 11.86 12.71
C LEU A 473 -13.76 12.66 14.01
N PHE A 474 -14.68 13.57 14.31
CA PHE A 474 -14.47 14.58 15.36
C PHE A 474 -14.36 14.01 16.78
N ALA A 475 -15.10 12.95 17.11
CA ALA A 475 -15.01 12.25 18.40
C ALA A 475 -13.76 11.36 18.53
N SER A 476 -13.09 11.02 17.41
CA SER A 476 -11.92 10.13 17.38
C SER A 476 -10.62 10.82 16.94
N ILE A 477 -10.65 12.14 16.68
CA ILE A 477 -9.58 12.89 16.00
C ILE A 477 -8.24 12.92 16.76
N ASP A 478 -8.23 12.71 18.09
CA ASP A 478 -6.97 12.55 18.83
C ASP A 478 -6.17 11.32 18.38
N GLY A 479 -6.84 10.29 17.82
CA GLY A 479 -6.18 9.14 17.21
C GLY A 479 -5.44 9.50 15.93
N GLU A 480 -6.01 10.38 15.10
CA GLU A 480 -5.36 10.86 13.87
C GLU A 480 -4.22 11.84 14.20
N VAL A 481 -4.42 12.70 15.20
CA VAL A 481 -3.37 13.57 15.75
C VAL A 481 -2.19 12.75 16.29
N ALA A 482 -2.43 11.57 16.87
CA ALA A 482 -1.37 10.65 17.27
C ALA A 482 -0.72 9.93 16.07
N PHE A 483 -1.52 9.53 15.08
CA PHE A 483 -1.05 8.86 13.86
C PHE A 483 -0.16 9.78 13.00
N SER A 484 -0.58 11.01 12.68
CA SER A 484 0.25 11.95 11.91
C SER A 484 1.61 12.17 12.60
N ARG A 485 1.64 12.34 13.93
CA ARG A 485 2.91 12.42 14.69
C ARG A 485 3.77 11.17 14.58
N SER A 486 3.19 9.99 14.70
CA SER A 486 3.96 8.74 14.70
C SER A 486 4.66 8.48 13.35
N GLN A 487 4.16 9.06 12.26
CA GLN A 487 4.73 8.96 10.91
C GLN A 487 6.04 9.75 10.71
N VAL A 488 6.32 10.80 11.52
CA VAL A 488 7.50 11.67 11.36
C VAL A 488 8.81 10.88 11.30
N GLY A 489 8.94 9.85 12.14
CA GLY A 489 10.14 9.00 12.19
C GLY A 489 10.34 8.12 10.96
N GLY A 490 9.26 7.63 10.34
CA GLY A 490 9.33 6.86 9.09
C GLY A 490 9.60 7.77 7.88
N LEU A 491 8.91 8.91 7.82
CA LEU A 491 9.08 9.92 6.77
C LEU A 491 10.52 10.49 6.74
N LYS A 492 11.12 10.73 7.92
CA LYS A 492 12.54 11.09 8.02
C LYS A 492 13.46 9.97 7.55
N PHE A 493 13.24 8.73 7.96
CA PHE A 493 14.05 7.60 7.46
C PHE A 493 14.02 7.50 5.93
N ALA A 494 12.84 7.66 5.31
CA ALA A 494 12.72 7.60 3.85
C ALA A 494 13.44 8.77 3.15
N HIS A 495 13.36 10.00 3.70
CA HIS A 495 14.18 11.13 3.27
C HIS A 495 15.68 10.81 3.35
N ASP A 496 16.17 10.44 4.54
CA ASP A 496 17.60 10.22 4.79
C ASP A 496 18.15 9.04 3.95
N ARG A 497 17.34 8.01 3.66
CA ARG A 497 17.71 6.94 2.72
C ARG A 497 17.79 7.46 1.28
N LEU A 498 16.80 8.20 0.79
CA LEU A 498 16.82 8.78 -0.56
C LEU A 498 17.97 9.79 -0.77
N GLU A 499 18.36 10.54 0.28
CA GLU A 499 19.58 11.35 0.31
C GLU A 499 20.83 10.47 0.23
N SER A 500 20.93 9.41 1.03
CA SER A 500 22.08 8.48 1.00
C SER A 500 22.22 7.69 -0.32
N LEU A 501 21.11 7.47 -1.04
CA LEU A 501 21.06 6.93 -2.39
C LEU A 501 21.40 7.99 -3.46
N GLY A 502 21.67 9.23 -3.09
CA GLY A 502 22.08 10.32 -3.99
C GLY A 502 20.96 10.81 -4.90
N PHE A 503 19.70 10.78 -4.44
CA PHE A 503 18.55 11.33 -5.19
C PHE A 503 18.10 12.70 -4.67
N LEU A 504 18.30 12.99 -3.38
CA LEU A 504 17.92 14.26 -2.75
C LEU A 504 19.12 15.20 -2.55
N THR A 505 19.86 15.48 -3.63
CA THR A 505 21.01 16.40 -3.62
C THR A 505 20.60 17.84 -3.91
N GLU A 506 21.32 18.81 -3.33
CA GLU A 506 21.14 20.24 -3.59
C GLU A 506 19.68 20.69 -3.37
N GLU A 507 19.03 21.30 -4.37
CA GLU A 507 17.62 21.73 -4.25
C GLU A 507 16.64 20.57 -4.03
N ARG A 508 16.99 19.33 -4.42
CA ARG A 508 16.14 18.14 -4.19
C ARG A 508 16.08 17.71 -2.73
N ALA A 509 17.00 18.18 -1.87
CA ALA A 509 16.92 17.98 -0.42
C ALA A 509 15.66 18.63 0.20
N LEU A 510 14.98 19.54 -0.52
CA LEU A 510 13.74 20.20 -0.07
C LEU A 510 12.47 19.56 -0.67
N LEU A 511 12.57 18.39 -1.32
CA LEU A 511 11.43 17.71 -1.96
C LEU A 511 10.40 17.16 -0.95
N ILE A 512 10.87 16.68 0.20
CA ILE A 512 10.06 16.05 1.26
C ILE A 512 10.15 16.91 2.53
N ASP A 513 9.07 17.61 2.89
CA ASP A 513 8.99 18.27 4.18
C ASP A 513 8.61 17.27 5.28
N THR A 514 9.64 16.73 5.95
CA THR A 514 9.54 15.80 7.09
C THR A 514 8.79 16.36 8.30
N THR A 515 8.58 17.68 8.38
CA THR A 515 7.83 18.34 9.46
C THR A 515 6.33 18.50 9.16
N THR A 516 5.89 18.15 7.95
CA THR A 516 4.48 18.15 7.52
C THR A 516 3.52 17.47 8.52
N PRO A 517 3.83 16.27 9.07
CA PRO A 517 2.86 15.55 9.89
C PRO A 517 2.61 16.18 11.28
N GLU A 518 3.55 16.95 11.83
CA GLU A 518 3.31 17.74 13.06
C GLU A 518 2.43 18.98 12.78
N LYS A 519 2.61 19.63 11.62
CA LYS A 519 1.76 20.74 11.17
C LYS A 519 0.35 20.25 10.88
N ASP A 520 0.24 19.04 10.33
CA ASP A 520 -1.03 18.34 10.14
C ASP A 520 -1.72 18.02 11.48
N ALA A 521 -1.01 17.40 12.42
CA ALA A 521 -1.51 17.14 13.77
C ALA A 521 -1.97 18.43 14.49
N ALA A 522 -1.27 19.55 14.30
CA ALA A 522 -1.70 20.85 14.80
C ALA A 522 -2.98 21.36 14.10
N ASN A 523 -3.08 21.22 12.78
CA ASN A 523 -4.25 21.63 12.02
C ASN A 523 -5.49 20.75 12.29
N LEU A 524 -5.34 19.45 12.57
CA LEU A 524 -6.42 18.58 13.04
C LEU A 524 -6.96 19.02 14.42
N LEU A 525 -6.07 19.39 15.35
CA LEU A 525 -6.47 19.97 16.64
C LEU A 525 -7.17 21.32 16.48
N GLY A 526 -6.68 22.16 15.57
CA GLY A 526 -7.34 23.40 15.16
C GLY A 526 -8.72 23.17 14.56
N PHE A 527 -8.86 22.16 13.70
CA PHE A 527 -10.11 21.81 13.01
C PHE A 527 -11.19 21.30 13.99
N ARG A 528 -10.81 20.47 14.98
CA ARG A 528 -11.71 20.13 16.11
C ARG A 528 -12.16 21.38 16.85
N THR A 529 -11.22 22.26 17.20
CA THR A 529 -11.51 23.47 17.98
C THR A 529 -12.44 24.40 17.21
N PHE A 530 -12.23 24.55 15.90
CA PHE A 530 -13.12 25.27 15.00
C PHE A 530 -14.53 24.64 14.97
N TYR A 531 -14.65 23.34 14.71
CA TYR A 531 -15.93 22.61 14.68
C TYR A 531 -16.72 22.69 15.99
N GLN A 532 -16.04 22.64 17.14
CA GLN A 532 -16.67 22.78 18.46
C GLN A 532 -17.26 24.18 18.70
N ASN A 533 -16.74 25.21 18.03
CA ASN A 533 -17.24 26.60 18.11
C ASN A 533 -18.32 26.94 17.06
N LEU A 534 -18.61 26.03 16.11
CA LEU A 534 -19.68 26.22 15.12
C LEU A 534 -21.07 26.01 15.73
N SER A 535 -22.07 26.76 15.26
CA SER A 535 -23.47 26.46 15.56
C SER A 535 -23.93 25.17 14.87
N LEU A 536 -24.99 24.53 15.38
CA LEU A 536 -25.46 23.24 14.85
C LEU A 536 -25.78 23.24 13.33
N PRO A 537 -26.36 24.30 12.72
CA PRO A 537 -26.50 24.38 11.27
C PRO A 537 -25.16 24.42 10.52
N GLU A 538 -24.16 25.14 11.06
CA GLU A 538 -22.83 25.25 10.45
C GLU A 538 -22.03 23.95 10.60
N LYS A 539 -22.21 23.21 11.70
CA LYS A 539 -21.67 21.85 11.85
C LYS A 539 -22.17 20.92 10.75
N LYS A 540 -23.48 20.93 10.46
CA LYS A 540 -24.07 20.13 9.36
C LYS A 540 -23.48 20.52 8.00
N LEU A 541 -23.31 21.81 7.73
CA LEU A 541 -22.68 22.30 6.49
C LEU A 541 -21.21 21.84 6.37
N LEU A 542 -20.41 21.98 7.43
CA LEU A 542 -19.02 21.51 7.42
C LEU A 542 -18.93 20.00 7.18
N VAL A 543 -19.85 19.20 7.75
CA VAL A 543 -19.86 17.75 7.49
C VAL A 543 -20.23 17.41 6.03
N ARG A 544 -21.15 18.17 5.39
CA ARG A 544 -21.39 18.04 3.93
C ARG A 544 -20.12 18.32 3.13
N GLU A 545 -19.38 19.37 3.48
CA GLU A 545 -18.13 19.73 2.82
C GLU A 545 -17.04 18.66 2.99
N ILE A 546 -16.88 18.09 4.20
CA ILE A 546 -15.94 16.98 4.48
C ILE A 546 -16.31 15.74 3.66
N LEU A 547 -17.58 15.34 3.65
CA LEU A 547 -18.03 14.17 2.88
C LEU A 547 -17.85 14.37 1.37
N LEU A 548 -18.21 15.55 0.87
CA LEU A 548 -18.03 15.86 -0.54
C LEU A 548 -16.54 15.88 -0.93
N THR A 549 -15.64 16.32 -0.04
CA THR A 549 -14.17 16.24 -0.22
C THR A 549 -13.73 14.79 -0.51
N ALA A 550 -14.22 13.80 0.25
CA ALA A 550 -13.93 12.39 0.02
C ALA A 550 -14.58 11.79 -1.26
N ILE A 551 -15.67 12.40 -1.75
CA ILE A 551 -16.36 12.01 -3.00
C ILE A 551 -15.66 12.61 -4.24
N VAL A 552 -15.04 13.79 -4.13
CA VAL A 552 -14.34 14.49 -5.22
C VAL A 552 -12.80 14.35 -5.18
N GLN A 553 -12.29 13.40 -4.38
CA GLN A 553 -10.87 12.97 -4.36
C GLN A 553 -10.37 12.69 -5.79
N ALA A 554 -9.15 13.14 -6.14
CA ALA A 554 -8.72 13.25 -7.53
C ALA A 554 -8.62 11.90 -8.26
N GLY A 555 -8.33 10.82 -7.55
CA GLY A 555 -8.35 9.47 -8.11
C GLY A 555 -9.72 9.04 -8.66
N ALA A 556 -10.81 9.59 -8.11
CA ALA A 556 -12.16 9.40 -8.65
C ALA A 556 -12.43 10.25 -9.91
N ILE A 557 -11.51 11.14 -10.30
CA ILE A 557 -11.46 11.79 -11.61
C ILE A 557 -10.52 11.01 -12.54
N TYR A 558 -9.40 10.48 -12.03
CA TYR A 558 -8.48 9.64 -12.81
C TYR A 558 -9.12 8.31 -13.26
N SER A 559 -10.05 7.74 -12.48
CA SER A 559 -10.90 6.61 -12.91
C SER A 559 -11.95 6.96 -13.98
N GLN A 560 -12.00 8.21 -14.43
CA GLN A 560 -12.84 8.67 -15.54
C GLN A 560 -11.98 9.02 -16.78
N GLN A 561 -10.67 8.76 -16.74
CA GLN A 561 -9.68 9.08 -17.78
C GLN A 561 -9.00 7.79 -18.30
N PRO A 562 -9.37 7.29 -19.50
CA PRO A 562 -8.85 6.03 -20.05
C PRO A 562 -7.32 5.94 -20.14
N GLU A 563 -6.66 7.08 -20.30
CA GLU A 563 -5.21 7.23 -20.37
C GLU A 563 -4.52 7.23 -18.99
N ARG A 564 -5.27 7.37 -17.89
CA ARG A 564 -4.74 7.34 -16.51
C ARG A 564 -5.21 6.16 -15.67
N GLY A 565 -6.21 5.37 -16.09
CA GLY A 565 -6.67 4.24 -15.28
C GLY A 565 -7.75 3.37 -15.93
N TYR A 566 -8.36 2.52 -15.10
CA TYR A 566 -9.57 1.80 -15.45
C TYR A 566 -10.70 2.78 -15.82
N VAL A 567 -11.43 2.48 -16.90
CA VAL A 567 -12.68 3.15 -17.25
C VAL A 567 -13.83 2.22 -16.85
N PRO A 568 -14.76 2.65 -15.98
CA PRO A 568 -16.03 1.97 -15.79
C PRO A 568 -16.73 1.83 -17.14
N SER A 569 -16.84 0.59 -17.63
CA SER A 569 -17.74 0.32 -18.76
C SER A 569 -19.14 0.74 -18.31
N PRO A 570 -19.85 1.59 -19.07
CA PRO A 570 -21.21 1.98 -18.70
C PRO A 570 -22.05 0.71 -18.52
N LEU A 571 -22.89 0.68 -17.48
CA LEU A 571 -23.72 -0.47 -17.15
C LEU A 571 -24.67 -0.79 -18.30
N THR A 572 -24.26 -1.73 -19.16
CA THR A 572 -25.14 -2.33 -20.15
C THR A 572 -26.26 -3.04 -19.39
N GLU A 573 -27.51 -2.67 -19.65
CA GLU A 573 -28.66 -3.33 -19.03
C GLU A 573 -28.57 -4.84 -19.25
N PRO A 574 -28.89 -5.68 -18.23
CA PRO A 574 -28.74 -7.12 -18.34
C PRO A 574 -29.62 -7.67 -19.46
N ALA A 575 -28.99 -8.11 -20.55
CA ALA A 575 -29.67 -8.57 -21.75
C ALA A 575 -30.64 -9.71 -21.41
N THR A 576 -31.94 -9.45 -21.63
CA THR A 576 -33.02 -10.40 -21.34
C THR A 576 -32.71 -11.77 -21.97
N PRO A 577 -32.68 -12.87 -21.19
CA PRO A 577 -32.29 -14.17 -21.72
C PRO A 577 -33.15 -14.61 -22.90
N ALA A 578 -32.51 -14.88 -24.04
CA ALA A 578 -33.19 -15.38 -25.22
C ALA A 578 -33.78 -16.77 -24.95
N SER A 579 -35.10 -16.89 -24.92
CA SER A 579 -35.80 -18.12 -24.55
C SER A 579 -35.82 -19.15 -25.68
N GLU A 580 -34.74 -19.91 -25.84
CA GLU A 580 -34.76 -21.13 -26.67
C GLU A 580 -35.47 -22.28 -25.95
N SER A 581 -36.69 -22.60 -26.38
CA SER A 581 -37.24 -23.95 -26.22
C SER A 581 -37.96 -24.37 -27.49
N ARG A 582 -37.43 -25.39 -28.18
CA ARG A 582 -38.05 -25.99 -29.37
C ARG A 582 -38.86 -27.22 -28.98
N VAL A 583 -40.19 -27.13 -29.04
CA VAL A 583 -41.07 -28.29 -29.26
C VAL A 583 -42.09 -27.93 -30.35
N SER A 584 -42.36 -28.88 -31.23
CA SER A 584 -43.06 -28.67 -32.51
C SER A 584 -44.60 -28.56 -32.40
N PRO A 585 -45.29 -28.01 -33.42
CA PRO A 585 -46.65 -27.47 -33.28
C PRO A 585 -47.76 -28.48 -33.61
N PRO A 586 -49.03 -28.03 -33.61
CA PRO A 586 -49.88 -28.37 -34.76
C PRO A 586 -50.78 -27.23 -35.29
N LYS A 587 -50.94 -27.26 -36.62
CA LYS A 587 -52.06 -26.75 -37.45
C LYS A 587 -52.18 -25.23 -37.72
N ALA A 588 -52.38 -24.95 -39.00
CA ALA A 588 -52.61 -23.63 -39.58
C ALA A 588 -54.10 -23.26 -39.65
N ILE A 589 -54.40 -22.00 -40.00
CA ILE A 589 -55.35 -21.62 -41.08
C ILE A 589 -55.10 -20.15 -41.50
N VAL A 590 -55.57 -19.76 -42.68
CA VAL A 590 -55.24 -18.50 -43.39
C VAL A 590 -56.41 -17.50 -43.44
N ALA A 591 -56.14 -16.25 -43.09
CA ALA A 591 -56.72 -14.97 -43.58
C ALA A 591 -55.91 -13.83 -42.89
N GLY A 592 -55.52 -12.70 -43.48
CA GLY A 592 -56.19 -11.79 -44.44
C GLY A 592 -56.54 -10.48 -43.70
N ALA A 593 -56.50 -9.26 -44.26
CA ALA A 593 -56.00 -8.76 -45.55
C ALA A 593 -55.89 -7.20 -45.50
N GLN A 594 -55.26 -6.56 -46.50
CA GLN A 594 -55.22 -5.09 -46.76
C GLN A 594 -54.42 -4.27 -45.70
N GLY A 595 -53.83 -3.09 -45.95
CA GLY A 595 -53.59 -2.22 -47.13
C GLY A 595 -52.79 -0.97 -46.66
N PHE A 596 -52.30 -0.01 -47.46
CA PHE A 596 -52.38 0.24 -48.91
C PHE A 596 -51.38 1.38 -49.30
N LEU A 597 -50.62 1.26 -50.42
CA LEU A 597 -49.96 2.35 -51.20
C LEU A 597 -48.83 3.22 -50.55
N LEU A 598 -48.06 4.05 -51.29
CA LEU A 598 -47.17 3.83 -52.48
C LEU A 598 -46.36 5.12 -52.82
N PHE A 599 -45.23 5.00 -53.56
CA PHE A 599 -44.47 6.09 -54.26
C PHE A 599 -43.78 7.17 -53.39
N SER A 600 -42.69 7.87 -53.79
CA SER A 600 -41.68 7.70 -54.87
C SER A 600 -40.41 8.55 -54.57
N SER A 601 -39.30 8.23 -55.25
CA SER A 601 -38.02 9.01 -55.31
C SER A 601 -37.94 9.80 -56.66
N PRO A 602 -36.80 10.33 -57.18
CA PRO A 602 -35.40 10.50 -56.67
C PRO A 602 -34.66 11.83 -57.10
N ILE A 603 -33.32 11.85 -56.95
CA ILE A 603 -32.26 12.65 -57.67
C ILE A 603 -32.08 14.16 -57.36
N GLU A 604 -30.88 14.59 -56.87
CA GLU A 604 -29.89 15.40 -57.65
C GLU A 604 -28.51 15.64 -56.96
N ARG A 605 -27.48 15.76 -57.82
CA ARG A 605 -26.03 16.07 -57.66
C ARG A 605 -25.51 16.38 -59.09
N PRO A 606 -24.43 17.15 -59.36
CA PRO A 606 -23.08 17.12 -58.74
C PRO A 606 -22.62 18.52 -58.21
N THR A 607 -21.43 19.16 -58.39
CA THR A 607 -20.18 18.98 -59.19
C THR A 607 -18.99 19.81 -58.62
N GLU A 608 -17.76 19.30 -58.77
CA GLU A 608 -16.45 19.91 -59.19
C GLU A 608 -16.07 21.42 -58.96
N THR A 609 -14.79 21.88 -58.89
CA THR A 609 -13.42 21.28 -58.79
C THR A 609 -12.32 22.34 -58.49
N THR A 610 -11.28 21.98 -57.72
CA THR A 610 -9.86 22.50 -57.75
C THR A 610 -9.60 24.03 -57.55
N THR A 611 -8.41 24.56 -57.28
CA THR A 611 -6.99 24.11 -57.32
C THR A 611 -6.13 24.95 -56.35
N GLY A 612 -4.90 24.54 -55.97
CA GLY A 612 -3.81 25.50 -55.69
C GLY A 612 -2.98 25.35 -54.40
N ALA A 613 -1.81 24.74 -54.53
CA ALA A 613 -0.57 24.99 -53.75
C ALA A 613 0.53 25.37 -54.78
N PRO A 614 1.77 25.86 -54.45
CA PRO A 614 2.52 25.73 -53.19
C PRO A 614 3.33 26.99 -52.74
N GLY A 615 4.20 26.85 -51.72
CA GLY A 615 5.30 27.81 -51.48
C GLY A 615 6.05 27.64 -50.14
N LEU A 616 7.33 27.23 -50.18
CA LEU A 616 8.26 27.29 -49.04
C LEU A 616 9.06 28.60 -49.06
N ILE A 617 9.27 29.26 -47.91
CA ILE A 617 10.49 30.03 -47.60
C ILE A 617 10.91 29.76 -46.12
N ARG A 618 12.19 29.99 -45.81
CA ARG A 618 12.94 29.54 -44.63
C ARG A 618 13.28 30.71 -43.67
N ALA A 619 13.23 30.40 -42.36
CA ALA A 619 14.24 30.76 -41.33
C ALA A 619 14.41 32.20 -40.76
N THR A 620 15.21 32.22 -39.67
CA THR A 620 15.97 33.32 -39.02
C THR A 620 15.30 34.35 -38.08
N HIS A 621 15.41 34.01 -36.78
CA HIS A 621 16.14 34.76 -35.72
C HIS A 621 15.65 36.10 -35.11
N ARG A 622 15.79 36.11 -33.77
CA ARG A 622 15.99 37.21 -32.81
C ARG A 622 14.76 38.00 -32.35
N GLY A 623 14.84 38.36 -31.06
CA GLY A 623 13.77 38.72 -30.13
C GLY A 623 14.21 38.21 -28.77
#